data_AF-A0AAI8B6I2-F1
#
_entry.id   AF-A0AAI8B6I2-F1
#
_cell.length_a   1.000
_cell.length_b   1.000
_cell.length_c   1.000
_cell.angle_alpha   90.00
_cell.angle_beta   90.00
_cell.angle_gamma   90.00
#
_symmetry.space_group_name_H-M   'P 1'
#
loop_
_entity.id
_entity.type
_entity.pdbx_description
1 polymer ?
#
loop_
_entity_poly.entity_id
_entity_poly.type
_entity_poly.pdbx_seq_one_letter_code
_entity_poly.pdbx_strand_id
1 'polypeptide(L)'
;MEFRQLFSNKEHPMMNERIGVMSIDSLARQWVPVAEESGYLIARFKDGKAALLGRMGKREDGKFCMEIAIRATIENSRLSAPEFWHVDPAEEQHLYVLMQSRICKVNADSDR
;
A
#
# COMPACT_ATOMS: atom_id res chain seq x y z
N MET A 1 -10.43 9.59 0.59
CA MET A 1 -10.49 8.22 1.13
C MET A 1 -9.62 8.21 2.36
N GLU A 2 -10.12 7.70 3.50
CA GLU A 2 -9.35 7.69 4.76
C GLU A 2 -8.92 6.28 5.12
N PHE A 3 -7.69 6.11 5.63
CA PHE A 3 -7.18 4.78 5.99
C PHE A 3 -8.13 4.06 6.95
N ARG A 4 -8.54 4.68 8.06
CA ARG A 4 -9.43 4.04 9.05
C ARG A 4 -10.69 3.45 8.42
N GLN A 5 -11.32 4.17 7.49
CA GLN A 5 -12.54 3.71 6.82
C GLN A 5 -12.32 2.45 5.99
N LEU A 6 -11.15 2.30 5.36
CA LEU A 6 -10.81 1.12 4.58
C LEU A 6 -10.69 -0.15 5.44
N PHE A 7 -10.23 -0.01 6.68
CA PHE A 7 -10.06 -1.14 7.59
C PHE A 7 -11.35 -1.53 8.32
N SER A 8 -12.23 -0.57 8.66
CA SER A 8 -13.37 -0.83 9.56
C SER A 8 -14.44 -1.81 9.04
N ASN A 9 -14.52 -2.02 7.73
CA ASN A 9 -15.65 -2.74 7.12
C ASN A 9 -15.34 -4.19 6.72
N LYS A 10 -14.21 -4.76 7.17
CA LYS A 10 -13.74 -6.09 6.73
C LYS A 10 -13.06 -6.85 7.86
N GLU A 11 -13.10 -8.18 7.78
CA GLU A 11 -12.20 -9.02 8.58
C GLU A 11 -10.78 -8.92 8.04
N HIS A 12 -9.80 -8.93 8.95
CA HIS A 12 -8.39 -8.78 8.61
C HIS A 12 -7.58 -9.95 9.18
N PRO A 13 -6.62 -10.48 8.43
CA PRO A 13 -5.71 -11.49 8.95
C PRO A 13 -4.88 -10.93 10.11
N MET A 14 -4.51 -11.82 11.03
CA MET A 14 -3.57 -11.49 12.10
C MET A 14 -2.16 -11.35 11.51
N MET A 15 -1.47 -10.28 11.86
CA MET A 15 -0.12 -9.99 11.39
C MET A 15 0.89 -10.11 12.53
N ASN A 16 1.94 -10.89 12.28
CA ASN A 16 3.08 -10.98 13.18
C ASN A 16 3.91 -9.69 13.11
N GLU A 17 4.49 -9.28 14.23
CA GLU A 17 5.39 -8.14 14.26
C GLU A 17 6.68 -8.45 13.50
N ARG A 18 6.92 -7.72 12.41
CA ARG A 18 8.14 -7.82 11.60
C ARG A 18 8.41 -6.52 10.86
N ILE A 19 9.62 -6.40 10.30
CA ILE A 19 9.99 -5.26 9.44
C ILE A 19 9.00 -5.17 8.28
N GLY A 20 8.48 -3.97 8.04
CA GLY A 20 7.47 -3.71 7.01
C GLY A 20 6.04 -3.65 7.52
N VAL A 21 5.78 -4.07 8.77
CA VAL A 21 4.45 -3.88 9.39
C VAL A 21 4.34 -2.47 9.96
N MET A 22 3.42 -1.67 9.41
CA MET A 22 3.19 -0.29 9.80
C MET A 22 1.77 -0.11 10.35
N SER A 23 1.61 0.63 11.45
CA SER A 23 0.29 1.00 11.95
C SER A 23 -0.41 1.97 11.01
N ILE A 24 -1.74 1.94 11.00
CA ILE A 24 -2.54 2.89 10.21
C ILE A 24 -2.28 4.35 10.60
N ASP A 25 -2.01 4.62 11.88
CA ASP A 25 -1.72 5.98 12.35
C ASP A 25 -0.37 6.49 11.84
N SER A 26 0.62 5.60 11.69
CA SER A 26 1.91 5.93 11.06
C SER A 26 1.75 6.15 9.56
N LEU A 27 0.95 5.31 8.88
CA LEU A 27 0.63 5.50 7.46
C LEU A 27 -0.01 6.85 7.19
N ALA A 28 -1.06 7.21 7.95
CA ALA A 28 -1.82 8.44 7.74
C ALA A 28 -0.99 9.73 7.89
N ARG A 29 0.16 9.68 8.59
CA ARG A 29 1.05 10.84 8.75
C ARG A 29 1.71 11.24 7.42
N GLN A 30 2.06 10.28 6.58
CA GLN A 30 2.94 10.51 5.42
C GLN A 30 2.37 10.02 4.09
N TRP A 31 1.36 9.16 4.13
CA TRP A 31 0.80 8.51 2.96
C TRP A 31 -0.66 8.93 2.75
N VAL A 32 -1.12 8.78 1.52
CA VAL A 32 -2.49 9.00 1.08
C VAL A 32 -2.97 7.72 0.41
N PRO A 33 -4.10 7.13 0.83
CA PRO A 33 -4.61 5.92 0.19
C PRO A 33 -5.05 6.24 -1.24
N VAL A 34 -4.72 5.33 -2.15
CA VAL A 34 -5.03 5.43 -3.59
C VAL A 34 -6.15 4.45 -3.94
N ALA A 35 -6.00 3.18 -3.55
CA ALA A 35 -6.96 2.13 -3.84
C ALA A 35 -6.83 1.00 -2.82
N GLU A 36 -7.88 0.20 -2.70
CA GLU A 36 -7.88 -1.07 -1.98
C GLU A 36 -8.44 -2.14 -2.90
N GLU A 37 -7.71 -3.25 -3.04
CA GLU A 37 -8.08 -4.37 -3.90
C GLU A 37 -7.70 -5.70 -3.26
N SER A 38 -8.68 -6.58 -3.09
CA SER A 38 -8.49 -7.94 -2.56
C SER A 38 -7.73 -7.98 -1.23
N GLY A 39 -7.94 -7.00 -0.35
CA GLY A 39 -7.25 -6.92 0.95
C GLY A 39 -5.85 -6.32 0.88
N TYR A 40 -5.41 -5.84 -0.28
CA TYR A 40 -4.21 -5.02 -0.43
C TYR A 40 -4.57 -3.54 -0.54
N LEU A 41 -3.78 -2.72 0.11
CA LEU A 41 -3.90 -1.27 0.14
C LEU A 41 -2.74 -0.66 -0.64
N ILE A 42 -3.09 0.19 -1.61
CA ILE A 42 -2.15 0.99 -2.38
C ILE A 42 -2.18 2.40 -1.82
N ALA A 43 -1.01 2.96 -1.53
CA ALA A 43 -0.90 4.33 -1.06
C ALA A 43 0.26 5.05 -1.74
N ARG A 44 0.14 6.38 -1.79
CA ARG A 44 1.15 7.27 -2.34
C ARG A 44 1.68 8.16 -1.22
N PHE A 45 2.98 8.44 -1.25
CA PHE A 45 3.55 9.40 -0.32
C PHE A 45 3.01 10.80 -0.62
N LYS A 46 2.85 11.65 0.40
CA LYS A 46 2.23 12.97 0.26
C LYS A 46 2.94 13.89 -0.74
N ASP A 47 4.24 13.71 -0.95
CA ASP A 47 5.02 14.47 -1.95
C ASP A 47 4.91 13.91 -3.38
N GLY A 48 4.22 12.79 -3.57
CA GLY A 48 4.00 12.14 -4.86
C GLY A 48 5.18 11.33 -5.40
N LYS A 49 6.32 11.25 -4.71
CA LYS A 49 7.57 10.65 -5.21
C LYS A 49 7.75 9.17 -4.88
N ALA A 50 6.87 8.60 -4.06
CA ALA A 50 6.91 7.19 -3.71
C ALA A 50 5.51 6.61 -3.61
N ALA A 51 5.42 5.30 -3.81
CA ALA A 51 4.22 4.53 -3.57
C ALA A 51 4.54 3.26 -2.79
N LEU A 52 3.52 2.73 -2.15
CA LEU A 52 3.54 1.44 -1.49
C LEU A 52 2.32 0.62 -1.88
N LEU A 53 2.47 -0.70 -1.77
CA LEU A 53 1.40 -1.66 -1.73
C LEU A 53 1.65 -2.56 -0.52
N GLY A 54 0.62 -2.80 0.28
CA GLY A 54 0.74 -3.67 1.44
C GLY A 54 -0.55 -4.40 1.77
N ARG A 55 -0.43 -5.55 2.42
CA ARG A 55 -1.57 -6.35 2.86
C ARG A 55 -2.18 -5.73 4.11
N MET A 56 -3.48 -5.54 4.10
CA MET A 56 -4.22 -5.04 5.26
C MET A 56 -4.32 -6.13 6.32
N GLY A 57 -4.16 -5.75 7.58
CA GLY A 57 -4.06 -6.68 8.68
C GLY A 57 -4.46 -6.08 10.03
N LYS A 58 -4.41 -6.94 11.06
CA LYS A 58 -4.59 -6.58 12.46
C LYS A 58 -3.45 -7.19 13.28
N ARG A 59 -2.90 -6.43 14.23
CA ARG A 59 -1.91 -6.94 15.19
C ARG A 59 -2.60 -7.66 16.35
N GLU A 60 -1.80 -8.40 17.13
CA GLU A 60 -2.27 -9.09 18.34
C GLU A 60 -2.93 -8.14 19.35
N ASP A 61 -2.44 -6.89 19.45
CA ASP A 61 -3.03 -5.84 20.30
C ASP A 61 -4.36 -5.28 19.77
N GLY A 62 -4.87 -5.84 18.67
CA GLY A 62 -6.12 -5.49 18.04
C GLY A 62 -6.07 -4.23 17.17
N LYS A 63 -4.90 -3.61 16.97
CA LYS A 63 -4.78 -2.43 16.11
C LYS A 63 -4.60 -2.81 14.65
N PHE A 64 -5.24 -2.04 13.77
CA PHE A 64 -5.07 -2.19 12.32
C PHE A 64 -3.66 -1.81 11.88
N CYS A 65 -3.13 -2.57 10.95
CA CYS A 65 -1.81 -2.38 10.37
C CYS A 65 -1.82 -2.75 8.90
N MET A 66 -0.71 -2.47 8.24
CA MET A 66 -0.44 -2.91 6.90
C MET A 66 0.95 -3.54 6.87
N GLU A 67 1.06 -4.75 6.33
CA GLU A 67 2.34 -5.37 6.02
C GLU A 67 2.75 -4.92 4.62
N ILE A 68 3.78 -4.08 4.54
CA ILE A 68 4.29 -3.58 3.27
C ILE A 68 4.83 -4.76 2.45
N ALA A 69 4.31 -4.88 1.24
CA ALA A 69 4.68 -5.90 0.27
C ALA A 69 5.61 -5.32 -0.82
N ILE A 70 5.30 -4.12 -1.29
CA ILE A 70 6.07 -3.41 -2.31
C ILE A 70 6.24 -1.95 -1.89
N ARG A 71 7.46 -1.43 -2.04
CA ARG A 71 7.75 0.00 -2.02
C ARG A 71 8.47 0.37 -3.31
N ALA A 72 8.13 1.50 -3.90
CA ALA A 72 8.79 1.97 -5.12
C ALA A 72 8.82 3.50 -5.16
N THR A 73 9.83 4.04 -5.85
CA THR A 73 9.86 5.46 -6.24
C THR A 73 8.94 5.70 -7.42
N ILE A 74 8.51 6.95 -7.62
CA ILE A 74 7.74 7.38 -8.78
C ILE A 74 8.59 8.33 -9.61
N GLU A 75 8.87 7.94 -10.85
CA GLU A 75 9.61 8.74 -11.83
C GLU A 75 8.82 8.78 -13.14
N ASN A 76 8.63 9.98 -13.71
CA ASN A 76 7.90 10.17 -14.97
C ASN A 76 6.53 9.44 -14.98
N SER A 77 5.79 9.54 -13.87
CA SER A 77 4.49 8.87 -13.67
C SER A 77 4.52 7.33 -13.73
N ARG A 78 5.67 6.71 -13.48
CA ARG A 78 5.83 5.25 -13.41
C ARG A 78 6.57 4.84 -12.14
N LEU A 79 6.34 3.62 -11.67
CA LEU A 79 7.11 3.06 -10.56
C LEU A 79 8.53 2.71 -11.03
N SER A 80 9.52 3.12 -10.26
CA SER A 80 10.94 2.78 -10.43
C SER A 80 11.47 2.13 -9.14
N ALA A 81 12.56 1.35 -9.28
CA ALA A 81 13.28 0.72 -8.17
C ALA A 81 12.38 0.03 -7.13
N PRO A 82 11.59 -0.99 -7.51
CA PRO A 82 10.73 -1.69 -6.56
C PRO A 82 11.55 -2.51 -5.56
N GLU A 83 11.21 -2.35 -4.28
CA GLU A 83 11.64 -3.16 -3.15
C GLU A 83 10.48 -4.07 -2.75
N PHE A 84 10.71 -5.39 -2.74
CA PHE A 84 9.71 -6.40 -2.35
C PHE A 84 10.03 -6.97 -0.98
N TRP A 85 9.04 -7.01 -0.09
CA TRP A 85 9.17 -7.54 1.27
C TRP A 85 8.10 -8.58 1.57
N HIS A 86 8.51 -9.77 2.05
CA HIS A 86 7.61 -10.85 2.50
C HIS A 86 6.52 -11.25 1.48
N VAL A 87 6.73 -11.00 0.19
CA VAL A 87 5.85 -11.40 -0.91
C VAL A 87 6.29 -12.75 -1.45
N ASP A 88 5.33 -13.60 -1.81
CA ASP A 88 5.62 -14.81 -2.56
C ASP A 88 6.16 -14.43 -3.96
N PRO A 89 7.34 -14.93 -4.38
CA PRO A 89 7.88 -14.66 -5.72
C PRO A 89 6.88 -14.89 -6.87
N ALA A 90 5.91 -15.80 -6.71
CA ALA A 90 4.87 -16.03 -7.71
C ALA A 90 3.85 -14.87 -7.82
N GLU A 91 3.69 -14.07 -6.77
CA GLU A 91 2.75 -12.94 -6.69
C GLU A 91 3.40 -11.58 -7.00
N GLU A 92 4.73 -11.46 -6.89
CA GLU A 92 5.45 -10.19 -7.04
C GLU A 92 5.05 -9.42 -8.30
N GLN A 93 5.09 -10.09 -9.46
CA GLN A 93 4.77 -9.45 -10.75
C GLN A 93 3.30 -8.99 -10.81
N HIS A 94 2.39 -9.79 -10.26
CA HIS A 94 0.97 -9.46 -10.24
C HIS A 94 0.70 -8.21 -9.38
N LEU A 95 1.24 -8.20 -8.16
CA LEU A 95 1.09 -7.09 -7.23
C LEU A 95 1.77 -5.82 -7.75
N TYR A 96 2.94 -5.93 -8.38
CA TYR A 96 3.62 -4.80 -9.00
C TYR A 96 2.77 -4.18 -10.13
N VAL A 97 2.22 -4.99 -11.03
CA VAL A 97 1.35 -4.53 -12.13
C VAL A 97 0.07 -3.88 -11.58
N LEU A 98 -0.52 -4.48 -10.55
CA LEU A 98 -1.69 -3.93 -9.86
C LEU A 98 -1.40 -2.52 -9.33
N MET A 99 -0.32 -2.38 -8.55
CA MET A 99 0.15 -1.12 -7.98
C MET A 99 0.42 -0.07 -9.07
N GLN A 100 1.19 -0.43 -10.11
CA GLN A 100 1.50 0.43 -11.25
C GLN A 100 0.23 0.95 -11.92
N SER A 101 -0.76 0.07 -12.17
CA SER A 101 -1.99 0.43 -12.86
C SER A 101 -2.79 1.50 -12.13
N ARG A 102 -2.76 1.51 -10.79
CA ARG A 102 -3.48 2.48 -9.96
C ARG A 102 -2.72 3.77 -9.79
N ILE A 103 -1.39 3.71 -9.64
CA ILE A 103 -0.56 4.91 -9.57
C ILE A 103 -0.58 5.69 -10.88
N CYS A 104 -0.52 5.02 -12.05
CA CYS A 104 -0.59 5.71 -13.34
C CYS A 104 -1.96 6.34 -13.61
N LYS A 105 -3.07 5.66 -13.28
CA LYS A 105 -4.42 6.19 -13.51
C LYS A 105 -4.66 7.51 -12.76
N VAL A 106 -4.23 7.60 -11.50
CA VAL A 106 -4.40 8.82 -10.70
C VAL A 106 -3.66 10.02 -11.30
N ASN A 107 -2.51 9.81 -11.96
CA ASN A 107 -1.76 10.92 -12.58
C ASN A 107 -2.47 11.44 -13.84
N ALA A 108 -3.03 10.54 -14.65
CA ALA A 108 -3.77 10.94 -15.85
C ALA A 108 -5.02 11.79 -15.55
N ASP A 109 -5.64 11.56 -14.39
CA ASP A 109 -6.81 12.34 -13.93
C ASP A 109 -6.43 13.65 -13.22
N SER A 110 -5.18 13.80 -12.76
CA SER A 110 -4.70 15.02 -12.08
C SER A 110 -4.16 16.09 -13.05
N ASP A 111 -3.85 15.71 -14.29
CA ASP A 111 -3.38 16.60 -15.36
C ASP A 111 -4.52 17.17 -16.23
N ARG A 112 -5.78 17.08 -15.78
CA ARG A 112 -6.99 17.63 -16.43
C ARG A 112 -7.64 18.72 -15.58
#